data_AF-A0A382AZD0-F1
#
_entry.id   AF-A0A382AZD0-F1
#
_cell.length_a   1.000
_cell.length_b   1.000
_cell.length_c   1.000
_cell.angle_alpha   90.00
_cell.angle_beta   90.00
_cell.angle_gamma   90.00
#
_symmetry.space_group_name_H-M   'P 1'
#
loop_
_entity.id
_entity.type
_entity.pdbx_description
1 polymer ?
#
loop_
_entity_poly.entity_id
_entity_poly.type
_entity_poly.pdbx_seq_one_letter_code
_entity_poly.pdbx_strand_id
1 'polypeptide(L)' 'MDTIRLLLRIIGYSGFGLFFIQILNLYLELFKHNVQFIKISFVTGIVSLFILVLVDRMTNKEDKYYAKHVEK' A
#
# COMPACT_ATOMS: atom_id res chain seq x y z
N MET A 1 5.97 -15.93 3.48
CA MET A 1 6.06 -14.48 3.78
C MET A 1 6.32 -13.67 2.51
N ASP A 2 7.25 -14.09 1.66
CA ASP A 2 7.56 -13.35 0.42
C ASP A 2 6.38 -13.25 -0.55
N THR A 3 5.56 -14.30 -0.67
CA THR A 3 4.34 -14.28 -1.50
C THR A 3 3.32 -13.26 -1.01
N ILE A 4 3.12 -13.14 0.31
CA ILE A 4 2.20 -12.15 0.91
C ILE A 4 2.72 -10.74 0.66
N ARG A 5 4.02 -10.54 0.85
CA ARG A 5 4.72 -9.28 0.59
C ARG A 5 4.58 -8.87 -0.89
N LEU A 6 4.73 -9.82 -1.81
CA LEU A 6 4.54 -9.61 -3.24
C LEU A 6 3.09 -9.23 -3.58
N LEU A 7 2.11 -9.95 -3.03
CA LEU A 7 0.69 -9.65 -3.24
C LEU A 7 0.32 -8.26 -2.72
N LEU A 8 0.77 -7.89 -1.52
CA LEU A 8 0.54 -6.55 -0.96
C LEU A 8 1.18 -5.44 -1.80
N ARG A 9 2.38 -5.69 -2.36
CA ARG A 9 3.02 -4.76 -3.31
C ARG A 9 2.19 -4.60 -4.58
N ILE A 10 1.77 -5.70 -5.20
CA ILE A 10 0.98 -5.67 -6.43
C ILE A 10 -0.34 -4.93 -6.17
N ILE A 11 -1.10 -5.32 -5.15
CA ILE A 11 -2.39 -4.69 -4.82
C ILE A 11 -2.20 -3.21 -4.46
N GLY A 12 -1.17 -2.90 -3.66
CA GLY A 12 -0.84 -1.54 -3.25
C GLY A 12 -0.53 -0.63 -4.43
N TYR A 13 0.42 -1.03 -5.28
CA TYR A 13 0.81 -0.24 -6.44
C TYR A 13 -0.28 -0.17 -7.52
N SER A 14 -1.02 -1.26 -7.75
CA SER A 14 -2.17 -1.23 -8.66
C SER A 14 -3.27 -0.30 -8.15
N GLY A 15 -3.59 -0.34 -6.85
CA GLY A 15 -4.56 0.56 -6.23
C GLY A 15 -4.14 2.03 -6.34
N PHE A 16 -2.87 2.32 -6.08
CA PHE A 16 -2.32 3.68 -6.21
C PHE A 16 -2.27 4.16 -7.67
N GLY A 17 -1.93 3.27 -8.60
CA GLY A 17 -1.94 3.57 -10.04
C GLY A 17 -3.35 3.87 -10.54
N LEU A 18 -4.35 3.08 -10.14
CA LEU A 18 -5.76 3.36 -10.45
C LEU A 18 -6.22 4.68 -9.85
N PHE A 19 -5.82 4.98 -8.60
CA PHE A 19 -6.11 6.27 -8.00
C PHE A 19 -5.52 7.43 -8.81
N PHE A 20 -4.25 7.31 -9.24
CA PHE A 20 -3.60 8.33 -10.06
C PHE A 20 -4.34 8.55 -11.39
N ILE A 21 -4.76 7.47 -12.07
CA ILE A 21 -5.57 7.55 -13.29
C ILE A 21 -6.89 8.29 -13.01
N GLN A 22 -7.54 8.02 -11.89
CA GLN A 22 -8.80 8.69 -11.53
C GLN A 22 -8.60 10.19 -11.25
N ILE A 23 -7.48 10.58 -10.62
CA ILE A 23 -7.12 11.99 -10.42
C ILE A 23 -6.81 12.66 -11.77
N LEU A 24 -6.08 11.99 -12.65
CA LEU A 24 -5.81 12.50 -14.00
C LEU A 24 -7.11 12.64 -14.80
N ASN A 25 -8.04 11.69 -14.67
CA ASN A 25 -9.36 11.77 -15.26
C ASN A 25 -10.18 12.95 -14.72
N LEU A 26 -10.07 13.27 -13.43
CA LEU A 26 -10.71 14.43 -12.83
C LEU A 26 -10.14 15.74 -13.40
N TYR A 27 -8.83 15.78 -13.65
CA TYR A 27 -8.14 16.95 -14.19
C TYR A 27 -8.44 17.19 -15.68
N LEU A 28 -8.49 16.12 -16.48
CA LEU A 28 -8.72 16.19 -17.93
C LEU A 28 -10.19 16.04 -18.34
N GLU A 29 -11.07 15.72 -17.40
CA GLU A 29 -12.51 15.48 -17.60
C GLU A 29 -12.85 14.44 -18.70
N LEU A 30 -11.97 13.44 -18.91
CA LEU A 30 -12.11 12.48 -20.02
C LEU A 30 -13.32 11.54 -19.89
N PHE A 31 -13.69 11.18 -18.67
CA PHE A 31 -14.81 10.29 -18.34
C PHE A 31 -15.59 10.82 -17.14
N LYS A 32 -16.86 10.39 -17.03
CA LYS A 32 -17.70 10.70 -15.87
C LYS A 32 -17.01 10.23 -14.59
N HIS A 33 -16.64 11.19 -13.74
CA HIS A 33 -15.95 10.91 -12.50
C HIS A 33 -16.86 10.19 -11.51
N ASN A 34 -16.28 9.27 -10.74
CA ASN A 34 -16.97 8.61 -9.64
C ASN A 34 -16.14 8.74 -8.36
N VAL A 35 -16.60 9.60 -7.45
CA VAL A 35 -15.95 9.88 -6.17
C VAL A 35 -15.77 8.63 -5.32
N GLN A 36 -16.68 7.66 -5.42
CA GLN A 36 -16.57 6.41 -4.68
C GLN A 36 -15.39 5.57 -5.17
N PHE A 37 -15.14 5.52 -6.48
CA PHE A 37 -13.98 4.82 -7.05
C PHE A 37 -12.66 5.49 -6.69
N ILE A 38 -12.63 6.83 -6.64
CA ILE A 38 -11.46 7.59 -6.17
C ILE A 38 -11.13 7.20 -4.72
N LYS A 39 -12.14 7.16 -3.84
CA LYS A 39 -11.94 6.78 -2.43
C LYS A 39 -11.48 5.33 -2.29
N ILE A 40 -12.13 4.40 -3.00
CA ILE A 40 -11.79 2.96 -2.91
C ILE A 40 -10.36 2.70 -3.40
N SER A 41 -9.98 3.26 -4.56
CA SER A 41 -8.63 3.08 -5.10
C SER A 41 -7.55 3.65 -4.18
N PHE A 42 -7.78 4.84 -3.62
CA PHE A 42 -6.89 5.46 -2.64
C PHE A 42 -6.72 4.61 -1.37
N VAL A 43 -7.83 4.23 -0.73
CA VAL A 43 -7.82 3.45 0.50
C VAL A 43 -7.17 2.09 0.26
N THR A 44 -7.53 1.41 -0.82
CA THR A 44 -6.97 0.08 -1.16
C THR A 44 -5.46 0.15 -1.39
N GLY A 45 -5.00 1.18 -2.11
CA GLY A 45 -3.57 1.41 -2.36
C GLY A 45 -2.80 1.67 -1.05
N ILE A 46 -3.23 2.66 -0.27
CA ILE A 46 -2.56 3.04 0.98
C ILE A 46 -2.60 1.91 2.00
N VAL A 47 -3.75 1.31 2.26
CA VAL A 47 -3.89 0.29 3.30
C VAL A 47 -3.02 -0.92 2.97
N SER A 48 -2.98 -1.34 1.71
CA SER A 48 -2.14 -2.48 1.30
C SER A 48 -0.65 -2.19 1.49
N LEU A 49 -0.19 -0.99 1.10
CA LEU A 49 1.20 -0.57 1.31
C LEU A 49 1.54 -0.34 2.78
N PHE A 50 0.59 0.14 3.58
CA PHE A 50 0.78 0.30 5.02
C PHE A 50 0.93 -1.05 5.71
N ILE A 51 0.05 -2.02 5.40
CA ILE A 51 0.16 -3.39 5.91
C ILE A 51 1.50 -4.02 5.48
N LEU A 52 1.94 -3.77 4.24
CA LEU A 52 3.24 -4.23 3.76
C LEU A 52 4.39 -3.73 4.66
N VAL A 53 4.40 -2.44 5.00
CA VAL A 53 5.41 -1.86 5.90
C VAL A 53 5.37 -2.50 7.28
N LEU A 54 4.18 -2.75 7.83
CA LEU A 54 4.04 -3.44 9.12
C LEU A 54 4.57 -4.88 9.06
N VAL A 55 4.24 -5.61 8.00
CA VAL A 55 4.75 -6.97 7.77
C VAL A 55 6.27 -6.96 7.66
N ASP A 56 6.84 -6.01 6.92
CA ASP A 56 8.29 -5.88 6.77
C ASP A 56 8.97 -5.58 8.11
N ARG A 57 8.40 -4.70 8.93
CA ARG A 57 8.93 -4.38 10.27
C ARG A 57 8.86 -5.57 11.22
N MET A 58 7.73 -6.27 11.30
CA MET A 58 7.58 -7.46 12.15
C MET A 58 8.51 -8.61 11.76
N THR A 59 8.93 -8.63 10.50
CA THR A 59 9.76 -9.70 9.94
C THR A 59 11.23 -9.30 9.80
N ASN A 60 11.57 -8.07 10.19
CA ASN A 60 12.93 -7.57 10.19
C ASN A 60 13.77 -8.33 11.24
N LYS A 61 14.90 -8.90 10.79
CA LYS A 61 15.81 -9.68 11.64
C LYS A 61 16.64 -8.77 12.54
N GLU A 62 16.91 -7.55 12.12
CA GLU A 62 17.66 -6.57 12.90
C GLU A 62 16.83 -6.09 14.11
N ASP A 63 15.58 -5.70 13.90
CA ASP A 63 14.66 -5.35 15.01
C ASP A 63 14.54 -6.50 16.03
N LYS A 64 14.48 -7.75 15.55
CA LYS A 64 14.46 -8.94 16.43
C LYS A 64 15.77 -9.16 17.18
N TYR A 65 16.91 -8.81 16.59
CA TYR A 65 18.22 -8.93 17.23
C TYR A 65 18.38 -7.87 18.34
N TYR A 66 18.03 -6.61 18.07
CA TYR A 66 18.10 -5.53 19.07
C TYR A 66 17.14 -5.75 20.24
N ALA A 67 15.88 -6.14 19.97
CA ALA A 67 14.91 -6.46 21.02
C ALA A 67 15.36 -7.63 21.92
N LYS A 68 16.19 -8.54 21.41
CA LYS A 68 16.66 -9.73 22.16
C LYS A 68 17.98 -9.51 22.90
N HIS A 69 18.80 -8.57 22.43
CA HIS A 69 20.18 -8.41 22.91
C HIS A 69 20.52 -7.04 23.50
N VAL A 70 19.69 -6.02 23.30
CA VAL A 70 19.98 -4.65 23.75
C VAL A 70 18.98 -4.14 24.79
N GLU A 71 17.71 -4.58 24.76
CA GLU A 71 16.77 -4.36 25.86
C GLU A 71 17.04 -5.39 26.96
N LYS A 72 17.97 -5.09 27.86
CA LYS A 72 18.18 -5.84 29.11
C LYS A 72 18.36 -4.88 30.28
#